data_AF-A0AAV1FZA4-F1
#
_entry.id   AF-A0AAV1FZA4-F1
#
_cell.length_a   1.000
_cell.length_b   1.000
_cell.length_c   1.000
_cell.angle_alpha   90.00
_cell.angle_beta   90.00
_cell.angle_gamma   90.00
#
_symmetry.space_group_name_H-M   'P 1'
#
loop_
_entity.id
_entity.type
_entity.pdbx_description
1 polymer ?
#
loop_
_entity_poly.entity_id
_entity_poly.type
_entity_poly.pdbx_seq_one_letter_code
_entity_poly.pdbx_strand_id
1 'polypeptide(L)'
;MWRGPARQTLEGTFYRNDDEAYNDAWKKLDHRYGQAFIIQRAFWERLANWPEIQPKDAMGLRDFSDFLNACQDAMWHVKSLEILNDCEENRKLVQKLPDWMAASWNRKATEVLNKSQEFPSFKEFATFMAMEAEIACNPITFVLLNPARQRKVIGTSRGTRQVYLTHKEKSKVTNKEHSKER
;
A
#
# COMPACT_ATOMS: atom_id res chain seq x y z
N MET A 1 12.78 2.35 -1.04
CA MET A 1 14.17 1.82 -0.95
C MET A 1 14.07 0.41 -0.41
N TRP A 2 14.31 -0.61 -1.23
CA TRP A 2 14.29 -2.02 -0.81
C TRP A 2 15.29 -2.24 0.34
N ARG A 3 14.89 -2.92 1.43
CA ARG A 3 15.76 -3.23 2.58
C ARG A 3 15.59 -4.71 2.95
N GLY A 4 16.64 -5.33 3.49
CA GLY A 4 16.58 -6.69 4.04
C GLY A 4 17.74 -7.61 3.65
N PRO A 5 17.77 -8.86 4.16
CA PRO A 5 18.85 -9.83 3.93
C PRO A 5 19.07 -10.19 2.46
N ALA A 6 18.02 -10.17 1.65
CA ALA A 6 18.10 -10.38 0.21
C ALA A 6 18.93 -9.28 -0.48
N ARG A 7 18.73 -8.00 -0.09
CA ARG A 7 19.53 -6.88 -0.62
C ARG A 7 20.99 -6.97 -0.20
N GLN A 8 21.27 -7.31 1.06
CA GLN A 8 22.65 -7.50 1.54
C GLN A 8 23.40 -8.57 0.74
N THR A 9 22.69 -9.63 0.33
CA THR A 9 23.25 -10.70 -0.52
C THR A 9 23.68 -10.18 -1.90
N LEU A 10 23.07 -9.09 -2.37
CA LEU A 10 23.33 -8.47 -3.67
C LEU A 10 24.26 -7.25 -3.61
N GLU A 11 24.74 -6.85 -2.43
CA GLU A 11 25.53 -5.60 -2.28
C GLU A 11 26.73 -5.53 -3.22
N GLY A 12 27.50 -6.60 -3.32
CA GLY A 12 28.65 -6.66 -4.23
C GLY A 12 28.26 -6.69 -5.72
N THR A 13 27.04 -7.10 -6.07
CA THR A 13 26.58 -7.17 -7.46
C THR A 13 26.14 -5.80 -7.99
N PHE A 14 25.76 -4.85 -7.14
CA PHE A 14 25.36 -3.49 -7.58
C PHE A 14 26.49 -2.66 -8.17
N TYR A 15 27.74 -3.03 -7.92
CA TYR A 15 28.92 -2.33 -8.45
C TYR A 15 29.34 -2.84 -9.84
N ARG A 16 28.66 -3.89 -10.34
CA ARG A 16 28.91 -4.48 -11.66
C ARG A 16 27.92 -3.94 -12.66
N ASN A 17 28.42 -3.51 -13.83
CA ASN A 17 27.62 -3.03 -14.98
C ASN A 17 27.75 -3.98 -16.19
N ASP A 18 28.19 -5.22 -15.97
CA ASP A 18 28.28 -6.23 -17.02
C ASP A 18 26.94 -6.95 -17.23
N ASP A 19 26.75 -7.48 -18.45
CA ASP A 19 25.52 -8.18 -18.84
C ASP A 19 25.27 -9.47 -18.00
N GLU A 20 26.30 -9.99 -17.32
CA GLU A 20 26.21 -11.18 -16.48
C GLU A 20 25.76 -10.89 -15.03
N ALA A 21 25.85 -9.63 -14.59
CA ALA A 21 25.57 -9.22 -13.22
C ALA A 21 24.14 -9.59 -12.77
N TYR A 22 23.16 -9.52 -13.67
CA TYR A 22 21.79 -9.94 -13.40
C TYR A 22 21.70 -11.45 -13.13
N ASN A 23 22.33 -12.27 -13.97
CA ASN A 23 22.30 -13.72 -13.84
C ASN A 23 23.03 -14.18 -12.57
N ASP A 24 24.15 -13.55 -12.23
CA ASP A 24 24.86 -13.81 -10.98
C ASP A 24 24.05 -13.37 -9.75
N ALA A 25 23.37 -12.22 -9.82
CA ALA A 25 22.44 -11.79 -8.77
C ALA A 25 21.32 -12.83 -8.58
N TRP A 26 20.71 -13.29 -9.67
CA TRP A 26 19.66 -14.29 -9.63
C TRP A 26 20.15 -15.61 -9.04
N LYS A 27 21.29 -16.14 -9.48
CA LYS A 27 21.90 -17.37 -8.93
C LYS A 27 22.16 -17.25 -7.43
N LYS A 28 22.64 -16.10 -6.94
CA LYS A 28 22.85 -15.88 -5.50
C LYS A 28 21.55 -15.88 -4.71
N LEU A 29 20.49 -15.26 -5.26
CA LEU A 29 19.17 -15.28 -4.63
C LEU A 29 18.57 -16.68 -4.65
N ASP A 30 18.60 -17.36 -5.79
CA ASP A 30 18.06 -18.71 -5.98
C ASP A 30 18.76 -19.73 -5.09
N HIS A 31 20.09 -19.67 -5.01
CA HIS A 31 20.85 -20.56 -4.12
C HIS A 31 20.46 -20.41 -2.65
N ARG A 32 20.17 -19.17 -2.19
CA ARG A 32 19.87 -18.88 -0.78
C ARG A 32 18.40 -18.98 -0.42
N TYR A 33 17.50 -18.66 -1.36
CA TYR A 33 16.05 -18.49 -1.10
C TYR A 33 15.16 -19.28 -2.07
N GLY A 34 15.70 -19.84 -3.16
CA GLY A 34 14.94 -20.55 -4.19
C GLY A 34 14.41 -21.92 -3.78
N GLN A 35 14.86 -22.45 -2.63
CA GLN A 35 14.33 -23.72 -2.12
C GLN A 35 12.84 -23.58 -1.78
N ALA A 36 12.01 -24.47 -2.33
CA ALA A 36 10.55 -24.43 -2.17
C ALA A 36 10.10 -24.34 -0.70
N PHE A 37 10.80 -25.04 0.21
CA PHE A 37 10.52 -24.99 1.65
C PHE A 37 10.73 -23.59 2.25
N ILE A 38 11.79 -22.88 1.86
CA ILE A 38 12.07 -21.51 2.33
C ILE A 38 10.98 -20.56 1.83
N ILE A 39 10.62 -20.67 0.55
CA ILE A 39 9.57 -19.84 -0.07
C ILE A 39 8.23 -20.08 0.64
N GLN A 40 7.82 -21.33 0.75
CA GLN A 40 6.60 -21.74 1.45
C GLN A 40 6.59 -21.16 2.87
N ARG A 41 7.64 -21.41 3.65
CA ARG A 41 7.75 -20.96 5.02
C ARG A 41 7.65 -19.44 5.14
N ALA A 42 8.26 -18.69 4.22
CA ALA A 42 8.17 -17.23 4.22
C ALA A 42 6.73 -16.74 4.01
N PHE A 43 5.94 -17.37 3.13
CA PHE A 43 4.52 -17.06 2.97
C PHE A 43 3.73 -17.36 4.26
N TRP A 44 3.90 -18.56 4.83
CA TRP A 44 3.21 -18.95 6.06
C TRP A 44 3.54 -18.06 7.25
N GLU A 45 4.83 -17.77 7.46
CA GLU A 45 5.27 -16.87 8.53
C GLU A 45 4.67 -15.47 8.35
N ARG A 46 4.57 -14.98 7.11
CA ARG A 46 3.96 -13.67 6.84
C ARG A 46 2.45 -13.67 7.05
N LEU A 47 1.73 -14.73 6.66
CA LEU A 47 0.29 -14.86 6.93
C LEU A 47 0.00 -15.00 8.43
N ALA A 48 0.77 -15.82 9.14
CA ALA A 48 0.61 -16.06 10.58
C ALA A 48 0.86 -14.78 11.39
N ASN A 49 1.94 -14.07 11.09
CA ASN A 49 2.34 -12.84 11.76
C ASN A 49 1.67 -11.58 11.17
N TRP A 50 0.66 -11.73 10.31
CA TRP A 50 -0.03 -10.58 9.75
C TRP A 50 -0.67 -9.76 10.89
N PRO A 51 -0.47 -8.43 10.93
CA PRO A 51 -1.03 -7.58 11.95
C PRO A 51 -2.56 -7.55 11.86
N GLU A 52 -3.22 -7.36 12.99
CA GLU A 52 -4.67 -7.16 13.02
C GLU A 52 -5.04 -5.87 12.30
N ILE A 53 -5.95 -5.98 11.32
CA ILE A 53 -6.36 -4.84 10.51
C ILE A 53 -7.47 -4.10 11.24
N GLN A 54 -7.26 -2.81 11.49
CA GLN A 54 -8.23 -1.99 12.22
C GLN A 54 -9.40 -1.58 11.30
N PRO A 55 -10.62 -1.36 11.85
CA PRO A 55 -11.81 -1.04 11.04
C PRO A 55 -11.69 0.17 10.12
N LYS A 56 -10.78 1.12 10.40
CA LYS A 56 -10.54 2.34 9.62
C LYS A 56 -9.19 2.34 8.89
N ASP A 57 -8.49 1.20 8.88
CA ASP A 57 -7.18 1.06 8.26
C ASP A 57 -7.30 0.60 6.80
N ALA A 58 -7.66 1.55 5.93
CA ALA A 58 -7.76 1.29 4.50
C ALA A 58 -6.42 0.85 3.87
N MET A 59 -5.29 1.34 4.39
CA MET A 59 -3.97 0.95 3.88
C MET A 59 -3.61 -0.47 4.29
N GLY A 60 -3.85 -0.86 5.55
CA GLY A 60 -3.66 -2.24 6.01
C GLY A 60 -4.52 -3.25 5.25
N LEU A 61 -5.76 -2.87 4.90
CA LEU A 61 -6.63 -3.68 4.03
C LEU A 61 -6.03 -3.86 2.64
N ARG A 62 -5.51 -2.79 2.04
CA ARG A 62 -4.87 -2.83 0.73
C ARG A 62 -3.60 -3.67 0.75
N ASP A 63 -2.73 -3.47 1.72
CA ASP A 63 -1.49 -4.25 1.86
C ASP A 63 -1.78 -5.74 2.05
N PHE A 64 -2.85 -6.08 2.77
CA PHE A 64 -3.29 -7.47 2.94
C PHE A 64 -3.84 -8.04 1.65
N SER A 65 -4.70 -7.30 0.95
CA SER A 65 -5.22 -7.72 -0.36
C SER A 65 -4.10 -7.94 -1.38
N ASP A 66 -3.16 -7.01 -1.47
CA ASP A 66 -1.99 -7.11 -2.37
C ASP A 66 -1.18 -8.38 -2.05
N PHE A 67 -1.03 -8.72 -0.76
CA PHE A 67 -0.35 -9.94 -0.35
C PHE A 67 -1.15 -11.22 -0.65
N LEU A 68 -2.47 -11.22 -0.46
CA LEU A 68 -3.32 -12.36 -0.83
C LEU A 68 -3.28 -12.63 -2.34
N ASN A 69 -3.27 -11.59 -3.16
CA ASN A 69 -3.08 -11.72 -4.61
C ASN A 69 -1.70 -12.31 -4.94
N ALA A 70 -0.64 -11.87 -4.26
CA ALA A 70 0.68 -12.47 -4.43
C ALA A 70 0.72 -13.96 -4.05
N CYS A 71 -0.02 -14.37 -3.00
CA CYS A 71 -0.19 -15.79 -2.66
C CYS A 71 -0.91 -16.57 -3.76
N GLN A 72 -1.95 -15.97 -4.36
CA GLN A 72 -2.73 -16.58 -5.44
C GLN A 72 -1.88 -16.78 -6.70
N ASP A 73 -1.02 -15.83 -7.04
CA ASP A 73 -0.08 -15.96 -8.16
C ASP A 73 0.99 -17.01 -7.85
N ALA A 74 1.51 -17.01 -6.61
CA ALA A 74 2.53 -17.95 -6.19
C ALA A 74 2.03 -19.41 -6.07
N MET A 75 0.74 -19.65 -5.86
CA MET A 75 0.16 -21.01 -5.76
C MET A 75 0.51 -21.90 -6.96
N TRP A 76 0.60 -21.33 -8.16
CA TRP A 76 0.93 -22.08 -9.38
C TRP A 76 2.32 -22.71 -9.33
N HIS A 77 3.25 -22.08 -8.60
CA HIS A 77 4.63 -22.52 -8.45
C HIS A 77 4.89 -23.19 -7.09
N VAL A 78 4.11 -22.83 -6.07
CA VAL A 78 4.25 -23.29 -4.69
C VAL A 78 2.98 -24.06 -4.30
N LYS A 79 2.93 -25.34 -4.67
CA LYS A 79 1.77 -26.23 -4.43
C LYS A 79 1.32 -26.29 -2.98
N SER A 80 2.23 -26.08 -2.03
CA SER A 80 1.91 -26.08 -0.61
C SER A 80 1.04 -24.91 -0.16
N LEU A 81 0.86 -23.87 -1.00
CA LEU A 81 -0.12 -22.81 -0.76
C LEU A 81 -1.55 -23.23 -1.13
N GLU A 82 -1.77 -24.33 -1.86
CA GLU A 82 -3.12 -24.81 -2.22
C GLU A 82 -3.99 -25.10 -1.00
N ILE A 83 -3.39 -25.40 0.15
CA ILE A 83 -4.09 -25.58 1.43
C ILE A 83 -4.83 -24.31 1.89
N LEU A 84 -4.52 -23.12 1.36
CA LEU A 84 -5.29 -21.90 1.61
C LEU A 84 -6.72 -21.95 1.03
N ASN A 85 -7.02 -22.91 0.15
CA ASN A 85 -8.38 -23.19 -0.30
C ASN A 85 -9.21 -23.96 0.75
N ASP A 86 -8.57 -24.49 1.79
CA ASP A 86 -9.28 -25.14 2.89
C ASP A 86 -10.05 -24.11 3.72
N CYS A 87 -11.25 -24.48 4.17
CA CYS A 87 -12.12 -23.58 4.93
C CYS A 87 -11.51 -23.17 6.28
N GLU A 88 -10.69 -24.04 6.90
CA GLU A 88 -10.05 -23.78 8.18
C GLU A 88 -8.88 -22.80 8.04
N GLU A 89 -8.13 -22.90 6.94
CA GLU A 89 -7.10 -21.90 6.62
C GLU A 89 -7.74 -20.56 6.24
N ASN A 90 -8.83 -20.55 5.46
CA ASN A 90 -9.57 -19.33 5.17
C ASN A 90 -10.06 -18.65 6.46
N ARG A 91 -10.59 -19.43 7.41
CA ARG A 91 -11.04 -18.91 8.72
C ARG A 91 -9.93 -18.17 9.47
N LYS A 92 -8.70 -18.67 9.45
CA LYS A 92 -7.54 -18.00 10.09
C LYS A 92 -7.22 -16.65 9.42
N LEU A 93 -7.42 -16.54 8.11
CA LEU A 93 -7.23 -15.28 7.38
C LEU A 93 -8.33 -14.27 7.74
N VAL A 94 -9.57 -14.74 7.81
CA VAL A 94 -10.73 -13.89 8.17
C VAL A 94 -10.59 -13.33 9.59
N GLN A 95 -9.97 -14.07 10.51
CA GLN A 95 -9.68 -13.59 11.87
C GLN A 95 -8.73 -12.37 11.93
N LYS A 96 -8.02 -12.06 10.84
CA LYS A 96 -7.16 -10.86 10.74
C LYS A 96 -7.94 -9.61 10.34
N LEU A 97 -9.19 -9.77 9.90
CA LEU A 97 -10.02 -8.71 9.35
C LEU A 97 -10.89 -8.04 10.43
N PRO A 98 -11.31 -6.79 10.21
CA PRO A 98 -12.36 -6.16 11.01
C PRO A 98 -13.68 -6.94 10.95
N ASP A 99 -14.46 -6.91 12.04
CA ASP A 99 -15.76 -7.60 12.15
C ASP A 99 -16.71 -7.34 10.98
N TRP A 100 -16.80 -6.10 10.51
CA TRP A 100 -17.69 -5.73 9.41
C TRP A 100 -17.30 -6.43 8.10
N MET A 101 -16.00 -6.62 7.87
CA MET A 101 -15.48 -7.27 6.68
C MET A 101 -15.59 -8.79 6.81
N ALA A 102 -15.33 -9.34 8.00
CA ALA A 102 -15.56 -10.75 8.28
C ALA A 102 -17.03 -11.14 8.07
N ALA A 103 -17.98 -10.29 8.51
CA ALA A 103 -19.41 -10.49 8.27
C ALA A 103 -19.79 -10.39 6.78
N SER A 104 -19.21 -9.43 6.04
CA SER A 104 -19.42 -9.28 4.59
C SER A 104 -18.92 -10.53 3.84
N TRP A 105 -17.71 -11.00 4.17
CA TRP A 105 -17.16 -12.24 3.62
C TRP A 105 -18.02 -13.45 3.97
N ASN A 106 -18.46 -13.60 5.22
CA ASN A 106 -19.32 -14.70 5.64
C ASN A 106 -20.60 -14.78 4.80
N ARG A 107 -21.25 -13.62 4.56
CA ARG A 107 -22.42 -13.54 3.69
C ARG A 107 -22.11 -14.03 2.28
N LYS A 108 -20.97 -13.63 1.72
CA LYS A 108 -20.54 -14.05 0.38
C LYS A 108 -20.23 -15.54 0.32
N ALA A 109 -19.53 -16.05 1.33
CA ALA A 109 -19.18 -17.46 1.43
C ALA A 109 -20.42 -18.35 1.54
N THR A 110 -21.41 -17.96 2.35
CA THR A 110 -22.70 -18.64 2.44
C THR A 110 -23.47 -18.59 1.11
N GLU A 111 -23.44 -17.47 0.40
CA GLU A 111 -24.07 -17.35 -0.93
C GLU A 111 -23.48 -18.36 -1.93
N VAL A 112 -22.15 -18.47 -1.97
CA VAL A 112 -21.44 -19.42 -2.85
C VAL A 112 -21.76 -20.85 -2.43
N LEU A 113 -21.62 -21.18 -1.14
CA LEU A 113 -21.91 -22.51 -0.60
C LEU A 113 -23.33 -22.99 -0.95
N ASN A 114 -24.32 -22.10 -0.86
CA ASN A 114 -25.70 -22.44 -1.23
C ASN A 114 -25.87 -22.74 -2.73
N LYS A 115 -25.04 -22.15 -3.60
CA LYS A 115 -25.11 -22.32 -5.06
C LYS A 115 -24.29 -23.50 -5.57
N SER A 116 -23.07 -23.68 -5.06
CA SER A 116 -22.10 -24.67 -5.55
C SER A 116 -21.99 -25.92 -4.67
N GLN A 117 -22.57 -25.91 -3.46
CA GLN A 117 -22.37 -26.94 -2.43
C GLN A 117 -20.91 -27.08 -1.96
N GLU A 118 -20.03 -26.20 -2.40
CA GLU A 118 -18.60 -26.18 -2.06
C GLU A 118 -18.23 -24.84 -1.41
N PHE A 119 -17.27 -24.87 -0.49
CA PHE A 119 -16.76 -23.65 0.14
C PHE A 119 -16.00 -22.80 -0.91
N PRO A 120 -16.06 -21.45 -0.84
CA PRO A 120 -15.34 -20.61 -1.78
C PRO A 120 -13.85 -20.90 -1.81
N SER A 121 -13.28 -20.89 -3.01
CA SER A 121 -11.83 -21.00 -3.19
C SER A 121 -11.09 -19.80 -2.60
N PHE A 122 -9.79 -19.97 -2.36
CA PHE A 122 -8.92 -18.86 -1.96
C PHE A 122 -8.93 -17.74 -2.99
N LYS A 123 -9.08 -18.07 -4.27
CA LYS A 123 -9.18 -17.09 -5.35
C LYS A 123 -10.39 -16.17 -5.19
N GLU A 124 -11.53 -16.72 -4.84
CA GLU A 124 -12.75 -15.94 -4.59
C GLU A 124 -12.58 -15.04 -3.36
N PHE A 125 -11.91 -15.53 -2.32
CA PHE A 125 -11.54 -14.71 -1.16
C PHE A 125 -10.60 -13.57 -1.52
N ALA A 126 -9.52 -13.84 -2.27
CA ALA A 126 -8.57 -12.82 -2.71
C ALA A 126 -9.26 -11.75 -3.59
N THR A 127 -10.17 -12.17 -4.47
CA THR A 127 -10.95 -11.28 -5.34
C THR A 127 -11.90 -10.39 -4.53
N PHE A 128 -12.59 -10.98 -3.55
CA PHE A 128 -13.42 -10.23 -2.61
C PHE A 128 -12.61 -9.18 -1.85
N MET A 129 -11.45 -9.58 -1.32
CA MET A 129 -10.56 -8.67 -0.57
C MET A 129 -10.04 -7.53 -1.45
N ALA A 130 -9.72 -7.79 -2.71
CA ALA A 130 -9.29 -6.75 -3.66
C ALA A 130 -10.38 -5.70 -3.89
N MET A 131 -11.63 -6.14 -4.08
CA MET A 131 -12.76 -5.24 -4.25
C MET A 131 -13.01 -4.39 -2.99
N GLU A 132 -13.03 -5.01 -1.81
CA GLU A 132 -13.25 -4.29 -0.55
C GLU A 132 -12.11 -3.31 -0.24
N ALA A 133 -10.86 -3.68 -0.53
CA ALA A 133 -9.72 -2.78 -0.40
C ALA A 133 -9.83 -1.57 -1.36
N GLU A 134 -10.28 -1.78 -2.60
CA GLU A 134 -10.52 -0.70 -3.56
C GLU A 134 -11.64 0.24 -3.09
N ILE A 135 -12.75 -0.30 -2.58
CA ILE A 135 -13.84 0.49 -2.01
C ILE A 135 -13.36 1.32 -0.81
N ALA A 136 -12.59 0.71 0.10
CA ALA A 136 -12.06 1.38 1.28
C ALA A 136 -11.02 2.47 0.93
N CYS A 137 -10.24 2.26 -0.12
CA CYS A 137 -9.22 3.20 -0.60
C CYS A 137 -9.75 4.24 -1.59
N ASN A 138 -11.00 4.13 -2.03
CA ASN A 138 -11.55 5.02 -3.06
C ASN A 138 -11.52 6.48 -2.57
N PRO A 139 -10.83 7.39 -3.28
CA PRO A 139 -10.58 8.75 -2.79
C PRO A 139 -11.86 9.58 -2.64
N ILE A 140 -12.94 9.23 -3.33
CA ILE A 140 -14.23 9.93 -3.26
C ILE A 140 -14.98 9.55 -1.98
N THR A 141 -15.04 8.26 -1.65
CA THR A 141 -15.74 7.73 -0.46
C THR A 141 -14.89 7.81 0.81
N PHE A 142 -13.57 7.67 0.70
CA PHE A 142 -12.64 7.74 1.82
C PHE A 142 -12.73 9.06 2.60
N VAL A 143 -13.03 10.17 1.92
CA VAL A 143 -13.25 11.49 2.56
C VAL A 143 -14.55 11.52 3.39
N LEU A 144 -15.56 10.75 3.00
CA LEU A 144 -16.84 10.65 3.70
C LEU A 144 -16.74 9.72 4.92
N LEU A 145 -15.97 8.64 4.81
CA LEU A 145 -15.77 7.66 5.89
C LEU A 145 -14.78 8.16 6.98
N ASN A 146 -13.91 9.13 6.64
CA ASN A 146 -12.95 9.75 7.58
C ASN A 146 -13.15 11.28 7.68
N PRO A 147 -14.22 11.76 8.35
CA PRO A 147 -14.50 13.19 8.52
C PRO A 147 -13.40 13.96 9.28
N ALA A 148 -12.56 13.27 10.05
CA ALA A 148 -11.42 13.88 10.74
C ALA A 148 -10.35 14.45 9.79
N ARG A 149 -10.25 13.97 8.54
CA ARG A 149 -9.34 14.56 7.53
C ARG A 149 -9.93 15.77 6.80
N GLN A 150 -11.25 15.98 6.86
CA GLN A 150 -11.89 17.16 6.23
C GLN A 150 -11.43 18.48 6.86
N ARG A 151 -11.09 18.48 8.16
CA ARG A 151 -10.66 19.69 8.88
C ARG A 151 -9.29 20.24 8.47
N LYS A 152 -8.47 19.49 7.71
CA LYS A 152 -7.17 20.00 7.22
C LYS A 152 -7.21 20.56 5.79
N VAL A 153 -8.28 20.33 5.02
CA VAL A 153 -8.33 20.75 3.60
C VAL A 153 -9.06 22.10 3.42
N ILE A 154 -9.88 22.55 4.38
CA ILE A 154 -10.66 23.81 4.29
C ILE A 154 -9.93 24.99 4.98
N GLY A 155 -8.61 24.89 5.15
CA GLY A 155 -7.81 25.80 5.96
C GLY A 155 -6.76 26.63 5.23
N THR A 156 -6.74 26.71 3.90
CA THR A 156 -5.82 27.62 3.17
C THR A 156 -6.45 28.16 1.89
N SER A 157 -7.38 29.09 2.05
CA SER A 157 -7.68 30.09 1.01
C SER A 157 -8.54 31.20 1.62
N ARG A 158 -7.89 32.20 2.23
CA ARG A 158 -8.38 33.58 2.19
C ARG A 158 -7.21 34.47 1.81
N GLY A 159 -7.34 35.06 0.64
CA GLY A 159 -6.32 35.91 0.04
C GLY A 159 -6.07 37.18 0.84
N THR A 160 -4.89 37.72 0.62
CA THR A 160 -4.66 39.16 0.71
C THR A 160 -4.00 39.54 -0.61
N ARG A 161 -4.78 40.19 -1.48
CA ARG A 161 -4.22 41.04 -2.53
C ARG A 161 -3.62 42.24 -1.83
N GLN A 162 -2.30 42.42 -1.93
CA GLN A 162 -1.69 43.75 -1.82
C GLN A 162 -0.77 43.96 -3.02
N VAL A 163 -1.40 44.52 -4.06
CA VAL A 163 -0.91 45.56 -4.97
C VAL A 163 0.59 45.85 -4.90
N TYR A 164 1.34 45.39 -5.91
CA TYR A 164 2.59 46.05 -6.31
C TYR A 164 2.27 46.93 -7.52
N LEU A 165 1.96 48.20 -7.25
CA LEU A 165 1.98 49.26 -8.24
C LEU A 165 3.46 49.69 -8.43
N THR A 166 3.94 49.42 -9.64
CA THR A 166 4.84 50.25 -10.44
C THR A 166 5.58 51.41 -9.74
N HIS A 167 6.91 51.34 -9.74
CA HIS A 167 7.73 52.56 -9.82
C HIS A 167 8.88 52.38 -10.81
N LYS A 168 8.62 52.82 -12.05
CA LYS A 168 9.66 53.35 -12.93
C LYS A 168 9.28 54.79 -13.21
N GLU A 169 9.79 55.71 -12.41
CA GLU A 169 10.11 57.06 -12.90
C GLU A 169 11.03 57.78 -11.93
N LYS A 170 12.16 58.20 -12.48
CA LYS A 170 13.16 59.06 -11.86
C LYS A 170 12.57 60.47 -11.82
N SER A 171 12.31 61.02 -10.64
CA SER A 171 12.10 62.45 -10.48
C SER A 171 13.46 63.14 -10.33
N LYS A 172 13.90 63.82 -11.39
CA LYS A 172 14.77 65.00 -11.28
C LYS A 172 14.01 66.09 -10.48
N VAL A 173 14.80 67.03 -9.96
CA VAL A 173 14.41 68.35 -9.42
C VAL A 173 14.03 68.31 -7.93
N THR A 174 15.01 68.38 -7.04
CA THR A 174 15.52 69.61 -6.41
C THR A 174 14.43 70.51 -5.83
N ASN A 175 14.22 70.42 -4.52
CA ASN A 175 14.21 71.60 -3.66
C ASN A 175 14.28 71.18 -2.19
N LYS A 176 15.46 71.33 -1.60
CA LYS A 176 15.64 71.45 -0.15
C LYS A 176 16.24 72.82 0.07
N GLU A 177 15.35 73.78 0.26
CA GLU A 177 15.68 75.10 0.73
C GLU A 177 15.72 75.07 2.26
N HIS A 178 16.64 75.85 2.84
CA HIS A 178 16.73 76.29 4.25
C HIS A 178 17.64 75.51 5.24
N SER A 179 18.89 75.98 5.33
CA SER A 179 19.54 76.48 6.57
C SER A 179 20.62 77.50 6.11
N LYS A 180 20.47 78.82 6.34
CA LYS A 180 20.99 79.60 7.50
C LYS A 180 22.39 79.08 7.93
N GLU A 181 23.47 79.86 8.02
CA GLU A 181 23.62 81.20 8.60
C GLU A 181 25.09 81.68 8.38
N ARG A 182 25.26 83.01 8.20
CA ARG A 182 26.48 83.83 8.36
C ARG A 182 27.56 83.81 7.27
#